data_AF-S6TLK2-F1
#
_entry.id   AF-S6TLK2-F1
#
_cell.length_a   1.000
_cell.length_b   1.000
_cell.length_c   1.000
_cell.angle_alpha   90.00
_cell.angle_beta   90.00
_cell.angle_gamma   90.00
#
_symmetry.space_group_name_H-M   'P 1'
#
loop_
_entity.id
_entity.type
_entity.pdbx_description
1 polymer ?
#
loop_
_entity_poly.entity_id
_entity_poly.type
_entity_poly.pdbx_seq_one_letter_code
_entity_poly.pdbx_strand_id
1 'polypeptide(L)'
;MNIDAELKKIEESHFFSSMGILLSSEGHIICIENVRKVFIEPSELEFKGCYKEVEWLPTSPTQDDPFYKLPKPPKELADLRIKINKSIMAATRNLERDSFLCGPHDFSVAARNGACFSFRQYMSECYYDLGDQWKEIVEIYYKGHWPVGFTKDKLVII
;
A
#
# COMPACT_ATOMS: atom_id res chain seq x y z
N MET A 1 15.14 6.15 -12.10
CA MET A 1 14.58 6.77 -10.86
C MET A 1 15.70 7.38 -10.03
N ASN A 2 15.49 8.58 -9.49
CA ASN A 2 16.44 9.22 -8.56
C ASN A 2 16.07 8.84 -7.12
N ILE A 3 16.93 8.06 -6.45
CA ILE A 3 16.65 7.53 -5.11
C ILE A 3 16.58 8.64 -4.05
N ASP A 4 17.40 9.69 -4.15
CA ASP A 4 17.43 10.75 -3.14
C ASP A 4 16.15 11.60 -3.19
N ALA A 5 15.63 11.82 -4.41
CA ALA A 5 14.34 12.48 -4.61
C ALA A 5 13.18 11.64 -4.02
N GLU A 6 13.21 10.32 -4.22
CA GLU A 6 12.20 9.41 -3.68
C GLU A 6 12.24 9.36 -2.15
N LEU A 7 13.43 9.31 -1.55
CA LEU A 7 13.62 9.32 -0.10
C LEU A 7 13.09 10.61 0.53
N LYS A 8 13.37 11.76 -0.10
CA LYS A 8 12.83 13.05 0.33
C LYS A 8 11.31 13.08 0.24
N LYS A 9 10.75 12.57 -0.87
CA LYS A 9 9.30 12.47 -1.05
C LYS A 9 8.66 11.63 0.06
N ILE A 10 9.24 10.48 0.41
CA ILE A 10 8.76 9.64 1.52
C ILE A 10 8.79 10.42 2.85
N GLU A 11 9.88 11.14 3.13
CA GLU A 11 10.02 11.91 4.37
C GLU A 11 8.96 13.01 4.50
N GLU A 12 8.63 13.68 3.41
CA GLU A 12 7.64 14.78 3.37
C GLU A 12 6.19 14.28 3.29
N SER A 13 5.96 12.97 3.20
CA SER A 13 4.64 12.39 2.97
C SER A 13 3.84 12.16 4.24
N HIS A 14 2.56 12.51 4.19
CA HIS A 14 1.58 12.23 5.24
C HIS A 14 0.87 10.89 4.97
N PHE A 15 1.57 9.78 5.17
CA PHE A 15 0.98 8.46 4.98
C PHE A 15 -0.25 8.28 5.87
N PHE A 16 -1.29 7.66 5.32
CA PHE A 16 -2.54 7.31 6.02
C PHE A 16 -3.39 8.50 6.51
N SER A 17 -3.03 9.74 6.19
CA SER A 17 -3.75 10.95 6.64
C SER A 17 -5.15 11.13 6.03
N SER A 18 -5.46 10.39 4.97
CA SER A 18 -6.69 10.52 4.19
C SER A 18 -7.51 9.23 4.15
N MET A 19 -7.23 8.30 5.06
CA MET A 19 -8.03 7.10 5.23
C MET A 19 -9.52 7.45 5.47
N GLY A 20 -10.40 6.77 4.76
CA GLY A 20 -11.85 6.95 4.79
C GLY A 20 -12.37 8.15 4.00
N ILE A 21 -11.48 8.97 3.44
CA ILE A 21 -11.85 10.14 2.64
C ILE A 21 -12.05 9.71 1.19
N LEU A 22 -13.12 10.17 0.56
CA LEU A 22 -13.40 9.82 -0.84
C LEU A 22 -12.28 10.33 -1.76
N LEU A 23 -11.50 9.42 -2.34
CA LEU A 23 -10.56 9.75 -3.41
C LEU A 23 -11.31 9.79 -4.74
N SER A 24 -11.46 11.00 -5.31
CA SER A 24 -12.11 11.19 -6.60
C SER A 24 -11.26 10.55 -7.71
N SER A 25 -11.67 9.36 -8.15
CA SER A 25 -11.22 8.76 -9.40
C SER A 25 -12.42 8.13 -10.10
N GLU A 26 -12.56 8.37 -11.40
CA GLU A 26 -13.65 7.79 -12.17
C GLU A 26 -13.42 6.28 -12.32
N GLY A 27 -14.22 5.47 -11.63
CA GLY A 27 -14.36 4.03 -11.87
C GLY A 27 -13.31 3.08 -11.27
N HIS A 28 -12.06 3.52 -11.09
CA HIS A 28 -10.92 2.65 -10.75
C HIS A 28 -10.62 2.47 -9.25
N ILE A 29 -11.33 3.17 -8.37
CA ILE A 29 -11.13 3.08 -6.92
C ILE A 29 -12.43 2.72 -6.19
N ILE A 30 -12.30 1.78 -5.27
CA ILE A 30 -13.29 1.46 -4.25
C ILE A 30 -12.73 2.03 -2.94
N CYS A 31 -13.29 3.16 -2.51
CA CYS A 31 -12.94 3.79 -1.25
C CYS A 31 -13.88 3.28 -0.16
N ILE A 32 -13.32 2.71 0.91
CA ILE A 32 -14.05 2.17 2.04
C ILE A 32 -13.71 2.99 3.28
N GLU A 33 -14.69 3.24 4.13
CA GLU A 33 -14.59 4.24 5.20
C GLU A 33 -13.48 3.96 6.22
N ASN A 34 -13.28 2.71 6.62
CA ASN A 34 -12.36 2.38 7.71
C ASN A 34 -12.00 0.89 7.75
N VAL A 35 -11.07 0.55 8.64
CA VAL A 35 -10.60 -0.83 8.87
C VAL A 35 -11.69 -1.79 9.31
N ARG A 36 -12.74 -1.35 10.01
CA ARG A 36 -13.87 -2.22 10.39
C ARG A 36 -14.59 -2.69 9.13
N LYS A 37 -14.91 -1.76 8.23
CA LYS A 37 -15.65 -2.02 7.00
C LYS A 37 -14.88 -2.82 5.96
N VAL A 38 -13.55 -2.77 6.00
CA VAL A 38 -12.71 -3.62 5.15
C VAL A 38 -12.52 -5.01 5.75
N PHE A 39 -12.17 -5.11 7.04
CA PHE A 39 -11.59 -6.35 7.59
C PHE A 39 -12.46 -7.10 8.60
N ILE A 40 -13.44 -6.45 9.23
CA ILE A 40 -14.25 -7.05 10.31
C ILE A 40 -15.69 -7.30 9.87
N GLU A 41 -16.31 -6.29 9.26
CA GLU A 41 -17.71 -6.30 8.81
C GLU A 41 -17.81 -5.88 7.33
N PRO A 42 -17.17 -6.61 6.41
CA PRO A 42 -17.25 -6.29 4.99
C PRO A 42 -18.66 -6.48 4.44
N SER A 43 -19.09 -5.56 3.58
CA SER A 43 -20.39 -5.61 2.91
C SER A 43 -20.25 -5.53 1.41
N GLU A 44 -21.08 -6.27 0.67
CA GLU A 44 -21.10 -6.22 -0.79
C GLU A 44 -21.38 -4.81 -1.31
N LEU A 45 -22.16 -4.00 -0.59
CA LEU A 45 -22.46 -2.63 -0.97
C LEU A 45 -21.21 -1.74 -0.99
N GLU A 46 -20.38 -1.80 0.06
CA GLU A 46 -19.16 -0.98 0.17
C GLU A 46 -18.10 -1.39 -0.85
N PHE A 47 -18.02 -2.69 -1.15
CA PHE A 47 -17.15 -3.22 -2.19
C PHE A 47 -17.77 -3.16 -3.60
N LYS A 48 -18.92 -2.49 -3.78
CA LYS A 48 -19.63 -2.36 -5.07
C LYS A 48 -19.89 -3.71 -5.77
N GLY A 49 -20.15 -4.75 -4.99
CA GLY A 49 -20.42 -6.13 -5.44
C GLY A 49 -19.17 -6.95 -5.77
N CYS A 50 -17.97 -6.41 -5.56
CA CYS A 50 -16.71 -7.05 -5.93
C CYS A 50 -15.98 -7.69 -4.74
N TYR A 51 -16.58 -7.81 -3.55
CA TYR A 51 -15.86 -8.25 -2.34
C TYR A 51 -15.18 -9.61 -2.53
N LYS A 52 -15.86 -10.56 -3.17
CA LYS A 52 -15.35 -11.92 -3.42
C LYS A 52 -14.20 -11.99 -4.44
N GLU A 53 -14.02 -10.93 -5.23
CA GLU A 53 -12.99 -10.81 -6.26
C GLU A 53 -11.76 -10.06 -5.75
N VAL A 54 -11.79 -9.58 -4.50
CA VAL A 54 -10.67 -8.84 -3.92
C VAL A 54 -9.51 -9.76 -3.64
N GLU A 55 -8.38 -9.46 -4.26
CA GLU A 55 -7.07 -9.95 -3.89
C GLU A 55 -6.43 -8.95 -2.92
N TRP A 56 -6.01 -9.43 -1.75
CA TRP A 56 -5.44 -8.59 -0.71
C TRP A 56 -3.98 -8.28 -1.00
N LEU A 57 -3.58 -7.02 -0.82
CA LEU A 57 -2.19 -6.63 -0.99
C LEU A 57 -1.30 -7.24 0.11
N PRO A 58 -0.07 -7.64 -0.22
CA PRO A 58 0.84 -8.24 0.75
C PRO A 58 1.21 -7.30 1.90
N THR A 59 1.20 -7.83 3.12
CA THR A 59 1.64 -7.15 4.34
C THR A 59 2.77 -7.89 5.07
N SER A 60 3.37 -8.89 4.44
CA SER A 60 4.51 -9.65 4.95
C SER A 60 5.63 -9.74 3.91
N PRO A 61 6.92 -9.66 4.30
CA PRO A 61 8.04 -9.88 3.39
C PRO A 61 8.07 -11.28 2.74
N THR A 62 7.38 -12.26 3.32
CA THR A 62 7.36 -13.65 2.84
C THR A 62 6.22 -13.93 1.87
N GLN A 63 5.29 -12.99 1.68
CA GLN A 63 4.23 -13.14 0.68
C GLN A 63 4.79 -12.89 -0.72
N ASP A 64 4.22 -13.60 -1.69
CA ASP A 64 4.57 -13.43 -3.10
C ASP A 64 4.08 -12.08 -3.63
N ASP A 65 4.75 -11.58 -4.66
CA ASP A 65 4.31 -10.43 -5.42
C ASP A 65 3.16 -10.86 -6.37
N PRO A 66 1.96 -10.27 -6.25
CA PRO A 66 0.81 -10.63 -7.09
C PRO A 66 0.97 -10.23 -8.56
N PHE A 67 1.83 -9.26 -8.89
CA PHE A 67 1.92 -8.70 -10.24
C PHE A 67 3.12 -9.27 -11.02
N TYR A 68 4.25 -9.53 -10.36
CA TYR A 68 5.48 -9.91 -11.03
C TYR A 68 6.18 -11.10 -10.38
N LYS A 69 6.54 -12.10 -11.20
CA LYS A 69 7.41 -13.20 -10.79
C LYS A 69 8.87 -12.82 -11.02
N LEU A 70 9.47 -12.19 -10.03
CA LEU A 70 10.84 -11.68 -10.11
C LEU A 70 11.89 -12.69 -9.64
N PRO A 71 13.08 -12.69 -10.24
CA PRO A 71 14.22 -13.42 -9.69
C PRO A 71 14.66 -12.78 -8.36
N LYS A 72 15.54 -13.49 -7.64
CA LYS A 72 16.19 -12.93 -6.45
C LYS A 72 16.88 -11.60 -6.80
N PRO A 73 16.66 -10.51 -6.05
CA PRO A 73 17.22 -9.21 -6.40
C PRO A 73 18.76 -9.24 -6.35
N PRO A 74 19.44 -8.61 -7.33
CA PRO A 74 20.87 -8.37 -7.25
C PRO A 74 21.19 -7.45 -6.07
N LYS A 75 22.46 -7.43 -5.65
CA LYS A 75 22.91 -6.68 -4.46
C LYS A 75 22.51 -5.20 -4.50
N GLU A 76 22.70 -4.54 -5.65
CA GLU A 76 22.34 -3.14 -5.85
C GLU A 76 20.85 -2.87 -5.57
N LEU A 77 19.95 -3.67 -6.16
CA LEU A 77 18.51 -3.57 -5.91
C LEU A 77 18.16 -3.90 -4.45
N ALA A 78 18.83 -4.89 -3.85
CA ALA A 78 18.63 -5.21 -2.44
C ALA A 78 19.00 -4.02 -1.53
N ASP A 79 20.11 -3.33 -1.81
CA ASP A 79 20.56 -2.16 -1.05
C ASP A 79 19.58 -0.98 -1.21
N LEU A 80 19.04 -0.75 -2.41
CA LEU A 80 17.98 0.24 -2.65
C LEU A 80 16.70 -0.07 -1.86
N ARG A 81 16.24 -1.33 -1.92
CA ARG A 81 15.06 -1.80 -1.17
C ARG A 81 15.24 -1.62 0.33
N ILE A 82 16.43 -1.85 0.86
CA ILE A 82 16.74 -1.63 2.29
C ILE A 82 16.63 -0.14 2.65
N LYS A 83 17.21 0.76 1.84
CA LYS A 83 17.15 2.22 2.08
C LYS A 83 15.71 2.71 2.13
N ILE A 84 14.91 2.33 1.14
CA ILE A 84 13.49 2.70 1.04
C ILE A 84 12.70 2.15 2.22
N ASN A 85 12.89 0.87 2.55
CA ASN A 85 12.20 0.27 3.69
C ASN A 85 12.49 1.01 5.00
N LYS A 86 13.74 1.43 5.23
CA LYS A 86 14.12 2.23 6.41
C LYS A 86 13.43 3.60 6.41
N SER A 87 13.35 4.26 5.24
CA SER A 87 12.69 5.55 5.10
C SER A 87 11.19 5.44 5.39
N ILE A 88 10.49 4.46 4.83
CA ILE A 88 9.08 4.19 5.14
C ILE A 88 8.88 3.94 6.62
N MET A 89 9.66 3.03 7.22
CA MET A 89 9.56 2.74 8.66
C MET A 89 9.78 3.98 9.54
N ALA A 90 10.63 4.93 9.10
CA ALA A 90 10.84 6.19 9.80
C ALA A 90 9.64 7.14 9.64
N ALA A 91 9.16 7.34 8.41
CA ALA A 91 8.02 8.19 8.10
C ALA A 91 6.73 7.72 8.78
N THR A 92 6.54 6.40 8.91
CA THR A 92 5.35 5.80 9.54
C THR A 92 5.55 5.46 11.03
N ARG A 93 6.58 6.01 11.70
CA ARG A 93 6.88 5.62 13.09
C ARG A 93 5.82 6.11 14.09
N ASN A 94 5.34 7.33 13.88
CA ASN A 94 4.47 8.05 14.80
C ASN A 94 3.05 8.20 14.24
N LEU A 95 2.55 7.17 13.55
CA LEU A 95 1.18 7.18 13.04
C LEU A 95 0.18 7.27 14.20
N GLU A 96 -0.85 8.09 14.01
CA GLU A 96 -2.02 8.13 14.88
C GLU A 96 -2.71 6.76 14.83
N ARG A 97 -2.76 6.08 15.98
CA ARG A 97 -3.18 4.67 16.02
C ARG A 97 -4.68 4.49 15.90
N ASP A 98 -5.46 5.50 16.27
CA ASP A 98 -6.91 5.40 16.42
C ASP A 98 -7.60 4.98 15.11
N SER A 99 -7.13 5.46 13.96
CA SER A 99 -7.63 5.08 12.63
C SER A 99 -7.40 3.60 12.25
N PHE A 100 -6.51 2.91 12.98
CA PHE A 100 -6.16 1.50 12.76
C PHE A 100 -6.74 0.56 13.81
N LEU A 101 -7.43 1.07 14.83
CA LEU A 101 -8.00 0.26 15.90
C LEU A 101 -9.47 -0.06 15.61
N CYS A 102 -9.83 -1.33 15.75
CA CYS A 102 -11.23 -1.76 15.71
C CYS A 102 -11.49 -2.78 16.81
N GLY A 103 -11.96 -2.29 17.97
CA GLY A 103 -12.17 -3.13 19.15
C GLY A 103 -10.84 -3.76 19.60
N PRO A 104 -10.73 -5.10 19.66
CA PRO A 104 -9.50 -5.78 20.05
C PRO A 104 -8.45 -5.86 18.92
N HIS A 105 -8.79 -5.43 17.69
CA HIS A 105 -7.93 -5.55 16.53
C HIS A 105 -7.09 -4.28 16.30
N ASP A 106 -5.78 -4.45 16.12
CA ASP A 106 -4.83 -3.38 15.75
C ASP A 106 -4.24 -3.67 14.37
N PHE A 107 -4.57 -2.83 13.41
CA PHE A 107 -4.15 -2.94 12.01
C PHE A 107 -2.91 -2.12 11.67
N SER A 108 -2.34 -1.37 12.62
CA SER A 108 -1.22 -0.43 12.37
C SER A 108 0.04 -1.15 11.85
N VAL A 109 0.31 -2.35 12.36
CA VAL A 109 1.44 -3.17 11.91
C VAL A 109 1.23 -3.66 10.47
N ALA A 110 0.01 -4.10 10.14
CA ALA A 110 -0.33 -4.54 8.79
C ALA A 110 -0.21 -3.38 7.79
N ALA A 111 -0.73 -2.20 8.14
CA ALA A 111 -0.64 -0.99 7.32
C ALA A 111 0.81 -0.60 7.02
N ARG A 112 1.64 -0.51 8.05
CA ARG A 112 3.06 -0.18 7.91
C ARG A 112 3.80 -1.22 7.08
N ASN A 113 3.55 -2.51 7.32
CA ASN A 113 4.23 -3.56 6.58
C ASN A 113 3.78 -3.61 5.11
N GLY A 114 2.51 -3.30 4.83
CA GLY A 114 1.97 -3.16 3.47
C GLY A 114 2.64 -2.02 2.71
N ALA A 115 2.82 -0.85 3.34
CA ALA A 115 3.59 0.25 2.76
C ALA A 115 5.03 -0.18 2.48
N CYS A 116 5.70 -0.80 3.46
CA CYS A 116 7.06 -1.32 3.28
C CYS A 116 7.16 -2.32 2.13
N PHE A 117 6.18 -3.20 1.97
CA PHE A 117 6.16 -4.16 0.86
C PHE A 117 6.01 -3.45 -0.47
N SER A 118 4.97 -2.61 -0.61
CA SER A 118 4.64 -1.91 -1.85
C SER A 118 5.80 -1.07 -2.35
N PHE A 119 6.43 -0.29 -1.47
CA PHE A 119 7.57 0.54 -1.83
C PHE A 119 8.81 -0.28 -2.23
N ARG A 120 9.07 -1.42 -1.59
CA ARG A 120 10.16 -2.31 -2.03
C ARG A 120 9.88 -2.91 -3.40
N GLN A 121 8.64 -3.23 -3.72
CA GLN A 121 8.30 -3.77 -5.03
C GLN A 121 8.25 -2.70 -6.11
N TYR A 122 7.84 -1.48 -5.77
CA TYR A 122 7.99 -0.33 -6.66
C TYR A 122 9.46 -0.10 -7.04
N MET A 123 10.42 -0.28 -6.12
CA MET A 123 11.85 -0.26 -6.48
C MET A 123 12.22 -1.34 -7.48
N SER A 124 11.68 -2.56 -7.30
CA SER A 124 11.94 -3.66 -8.22
C SER A 124 11.30 -3.40 -9.59
N GLU A 125 10.06 -2.89 -9.61
CA GLU A 125 9.32 -2.49 -10.82
C GLU A 125 10.10 -1.44 -11.62
N CYS A 126 10.60 -0.40 -10.96
CA CYS A 126 11.45 0.62 -11.58
C CYS A 126 12.79 0.06 -12.06
N TYR A 127 13.42 -0.84 -11.30
CA TYR A 127 14.76 -1.37 -11.62
C TYR A 127 14.73 -2.27 -12.85
N TYR A 128 13.68 -3.07 -13.00
CA TYR A 128 13.51 -3.99 -14.12
C TYR A 128 12.74 -3.38 -15.30
N ASP A 129 12.40 -2.08 -15.25
CA ASP A 129 11.65 -1.37 -16.28
C ASP A 129 10.34 -2.09 -16.65
N LEU A 130 9.56 -2.41 -15.61
CA LEU A 130 8.29 -3.13 -15.73
C LEU A 130 7.11 -2.17 -15.93
N GLY A 131 5.88 -2.65 -15.71
CA GLY A 131 4.67 -1.82 -15.78
C GLY A 131 4.55 -0.82 -14.63
N ASP A 132 3.34 -0.32 -14.39
CA ASP A 132 3.07 0.73 -13.39
C ASP A 132 2.21 0.23 -12.20
N GLN A 133 2.08 -1.08 -11.99
CA GLN A 133 1.21 -1.68 -10.96
C GLN A 133 1.59 -1.20 -9.55
N TRP A 134 2.85 -1.31 -9.17
CA TRP A 134 3.31 -0.89 -7.84
C TRP A 134 3.43 0.62 -7.72
N LYS A 135 3.76 1.31 -8.81
CA LYS A 135 3.77 2.77 -8.88
C LYS A 135 2.39 3.34 -8.58
N GLU A 136 1.32 2.83 -9.19
CA GLU A 136 -0.06 3.27 -8.92
C GLU A 136 -0.41 3.09 -7.43
N ILE A 137 -0.05 1.95 -6.83
CA ILE A 137 -0.26 1.67 -5.41
C ILE A 137 0.52 2.64 -4.52
N VAL A 138 1.78 2.92 -4.85
CA VAL A 138 2.63 3.87 -4.14
C VAL A 138 2.08 5.29 -4.23
N GLU A 139 1.51 5.68 -5.38
CA GLU A 139 0.82 6.97 -5.54
C GLU A 139 -0.41 7.10 -4.63
N ILE A 140 -1.13 6.01 -4.35
CA ILE A 140 -2.22 6.00 -3.36
C ILE A 140 -1.70 6.27 -1.95
N TYR A 141 -0.60 5.64 -1.56
CA TYR A 141 0.05 5.91 -0.27
C TYR A 141 0.48 7.39 -0.15
N TYR A 142 1.00 7.96 -1.23
CA TYR A 142 1.38 9.38 -1.27
C TYR A 142 0.20 10.34 -1.17
N LYS A 143 -1.00 9.91 -1.56
CA LYS A 143 -2.26 10.66 -1.36
C LYS A 143 -2.81 10.50 0.06
N GLY A 144 -2.12 9.77 0.94
CA GLY A 144 -2.52 9.57 2.33
C GLY A 144 -3.54 8.46 2.54
N HIS A 145 -3.81 7.63 1.54
CA HIS A 145 -4.73 6.49 1.67
C HIS A 145 -3.99 5.18 1.97
N TRP A 146 -4.72 4.19 2.46
CA TRP A 146 -4.23 2.82 2.59
C TRP A 146 -4.77 1.93 1.46
N PRO A 147 -3.99 1.60 0.42
CA PRO A 147 -4.35 0.54 -0.50
C PRO A 147 -4.27 -0.82 0.21
N VAL A 148 -5.39 -1.53 0.25
CA VAL A 148 -5.55 -2.79 1.01
C VAL A 148 -5.70 -4.00 0.12
N GLY A 149 -6.16 -3.81 -1.11
CA GLY A 149 -6.41 -4.87 -2.06
C GLY A 149 -6.72 -4.33 -3.43
N PHE A 150 -6.98 -5.24 -4.36
CA PHE A 150 -7.34 -4.92 -5.72
C PHE A 150 -8.28 -5.98 -6.28
N THR A 151 -9.06 -5.60 -7.28
CA THR A 151 -9.77 -6.52 -8.17
C THR A 151 -9.08 -6.45 -9.54
N LYS A 152 -9.64 -7.11 -10.57
CA LYS A 152 -9.10 -7.07 -11.92
C LYS A 152 -8.87 -5.65 -12.48
N ASP A 153 -9.71 -4.68 -12.08
CA ASP A 153 -9.76 -3.33 -12.67
C ASP A 153 -9.79 -2.18 -11.64
N LYS A 154 -9.81 -2.50 -10.33
CA LYS A 154 -9.99 -1.50 -9.27
C LYS A 154 -9.03 -1.72 -8.11
N LEU A 155 -8.56 -0.62 -7.53
CA LEU A 155 -7.90 -0.64 -6.22
C LEU A 155 -8.94 -0.47 -5.11
N VAL A 156 -8.82 -1.29 -4.07
CA VAL A 156 -9.55 -1.11 -2.82
C VAL A 156 -8.66 -0.34 -1.87
N ILE A 157 -9.16 0.80 -1.40
CA ILE A 157 -8.44 1.68 -0.49
C ILE A 157 -9.31 1.99 0.73
N ILE A 158 -8.64 2.28 1.83
CA ILE A 158 -9.19 3.03 2.95
C ILE A 158 -8.68 4.45 2.83
#